data_AF-A0A9P7FS61-F1
#
_entry.id   AF-A0A9P7FS61-F1
#
_cell.length_a   1.000
_cell.length_b   1.000
_cell.length_c   1.000
_cell.angle_alpha   90.00
_cell.angle_beta   90.00
_cell.angle_gamma   90.00
#
_symmetry.space_group_name_H-M   'P 1'
#
loop_
_entity.id
_entity.type
_entity.pdbx_description
1 polymer ?
#
loop_
_entity_poly.entity_id
_entity_poly.type
_entity_poly.pdbx_seq_one_letter_code
_entity_poly.pdbx_strand_id
1 'polypeptide(L)'
;MDTMNKLKDGKYYIVNRASGTKVGLAPFDPGFNGYAITRAPHHLEHHELPCVTFTVTHKKDDSYELKIEGDSVIGRNGGVFAPPKGGEQLWKIMYREGNKAYT
;
A
#
# COMPACT_ATOMS: atom_id res chain seq x y z
N MET A 1 -24.97 15.83 1.94
CA MET A 1 -24.75 14.37 2.12
C MET A 1 -23.63 14.02 1.16
N ASP A 2 -22.40 13.75 1.62
CA ASP A 2 -21.30 13.16 0.77
C ASP A 2 -20.04 12.89 1.62
N THR A 3 -20.19 12.20 2.74
CA THR A 3 -19.05 11.76 3.59
C THR A 3 -18.90 10.24 3.63
N MET A 4 -19.74 9.47 2.91
CA MET A 4 -19.76 8.01 3.05
C MET A 4 -18.68 7.26 2.26
N ASN A 5 -17.96 7.90 1.32
CA ASN A 5 -17.06 7.18 0.41
C ASN A 5 -15.56 7.43 0.61
N LYS A 6 -15.17 8.33 1.51
CA LYS A 6 -13.74 8.59 1.78
C LYS A 6 -13.20 7.59 2.79
N LEU A 7 -12.02 7.04 2.49
CA LEU A 7 -11.31 6.19 3.44
C LEU A 7 -10.87 7.06 4.61
N LYS A 8 -11.16 6.62 5.85
CA LYS A 8 -10.74 7.35 7.04
C LYS A 8 -9.23 7.25 7.22
N ASP A 9 -8.65 8.27 7.85
CA ASP A 9 -7.26 8.19 8.30
C ASP A 9 -7.11 7.07 9.33
N GLY A 10 -6.03 6.30 9.20
CA GLY A 10 -5.82 5.18 10.12
C GLY A 10 -4.82 4.15 9.64
N LYS A 11 -4.79 3.04 10.39
CA LYS A 11 -3.92 1.89 10.13
C LYS A 11 -4.72 0.76 9.51
N TYR A 12 -4.23 0.24 8.38
CA TYR A 12 -4.94 -0.75 7.58
C TYR A 12 -4.04 -1.91 7.19
N TYR A 13 -4.61 -3.12 7.12
CA TYR A 13 -4.05 -4.19 6.33
C TYR A 13 -4.61 -4.09 4.92
N ILE A 14 -3.75 -4.21 3.90
CA ILE A 14 -4.18 -4.34 2.52
C ILE A 14 -4.18 -5.82 2.15
N VAL A 15 -5.24 -6.26 1.49
CA VAL A 15 -5.42 -7.64 1.02
C VAL A 15 -5.59 -7.67 -0.49
N ASN A 16 -4.98 -8.66 -1.14
CA ASN A 16 -5.21 -8.93 -2.54
C ASN A 16 -6.61 -9.56 -2.70
N ARG A 17 -7.54 -8.84 -3.35
CA ARG A 17 -8.94 -9.29 -3.51
C ARG A 17 -9.09 -10.68 -4.12
N ALA A 18 -8.24 -11.05 -5.07
CA ALA A 18 -8.36 -12.33 -5.78
C ALA A 18 -7.95 -13.53 -4.92
N SER A 19 -7.00 -13.34 -4.00
CA SER A 19 -6.42 -14.41 -3.18
C SER A 19 -6.80 -14.34 -1.70
N GLY A 20 -7.32 -13.20 -1.23
CA GLY A 20 -7.54 -12.93 0.20
C GLY A 20 -6.24 -12.72 1.00
N THR A 21 -5.10 -12.91 0.36
CA THR A 21 -3.76 -12.85 0.93
C THR A 21 -3.41 -11.41 1.29
N LYS A 22 -2.90 -11.17 2.50
CA LYS A 22 -2.40 -9.86 2.92
C LYS A 22 -1.21 -9.46 2.04
N VAL A 23 -0.93 -8.17 1.96
CA VAL A 23 0.33 -7.71 1.36
C VAL A 23 1.40 -7.57 2.46
N GLY A 24 2.64 -7.82 2.07
CA GLY A 24 3.83 -7.71 2.92
C GLY A 24 4.96 -6.99 2.20
N LEU A 25 6.08 -6.84 2.90
CA LEU A 25 7.31 -6.33 2.32
C LEU A 25 8.25 -7.50 2.00
N ALA A 26 8.78 -7.51 0.78
CA ALA A 26 9.94 -8.32 0.43
C ALA A 26 11.19 -7.76 1.13
N PRO A 27 12.27 -8.56 1.25
CA PRO A 27 13.57 -8.07 1.70
C PRO A 27 14.04 -6.84 0.90
N PHE A 28 14.89 -6.02 1.53
CA PHE A 28 15.45 -4.83 0.89
C PHE A 28 16.22 -5.21 -0.39
N ASP A 29 15.93 -4.53 -1.50
CA ASP A 29 16.66 -4.70 -2.75
C ASP A 29 17.55 -3.46 -3.00
N PRO A 30 18.89 -3.59 -2.93
CA PRO A 30 19.82 -2.50 -3.21
C PRO A 30 19.75 -1.97 -4.64
N GLY A 31 19.35 -2.80 -5.62
CA GLY A 31 19.19 -2.37 -7.02
C GLY A 31 18.04 -1.39 -7.22
N PHE A 32 17.06 -1.40 -6.31
CA PHE A 32 15.92 -0.47 -6.31
C PHE A 32 15.93 0.51 -5.13
N ASN A 33 16.87 0.36 -4.20
CA ASN A 33 16.99 1.12 -2.95
C ASN A 33 15.67 1.14 -2.15
N GLY A 34 15.03 -0.01 -1.96
CA GLY A 34 13.78 -0.08 -1.21
C GLY A 34 13.22 -1.48 -1.01
N TYR A 35 12.09 -1.54 -0.30
CA TYR A 35 11.35 -2.77 -0.05
C TYR A 35 10.19 -2.89 -1.04
N ALA A 36 10.12 -3.98 -1.80
CA ALA A 36 9.00 -4.22 -2.70
C ALA A 36 7.75 -4.67 -1.93
N ILE A 37 6.59 -4.11 -2.26
CA ILE A 37 5.30 -4.53 -1.71
C ILE A 37 4.79 -5.70 -2.54
N THR A 38 4.56 -6.85 -1.89
CA THR A 38 4.17 -8.10 -2.54
C THR A 38 3.04 -8.80 -1.78
N ARG A 39 2.49 -9.88 -2.34
CA ARG A 39 1.51 -10.75 -1.67
C ARG A 39 2.23 -11.57 -0.58
N ALA A 40 1.70 -11.61 0.64
CA ALA A 40 2.23 -12.32 1.80
C ALA A 40 1.25 -13.38 2.36
N PRO A 41 1.65 -14.66 2.54
CA PRO A 41 3.02 -15.16 2.61
C PRO A 41 3.33 -16.03 1.37
N HIS A 42 4.02 -15.45 0.38
CA HIS A 42 4.79 -16.31 -0.51
C HIS A 42 6.00 -16.82 0.28
N HIS A 43 6.18 -18.13 0.37
CA HIS A 43 7.41 -18.73 0.87
C HIS A 43 8.54 -18.41 -0.11
N LEU A 44 9.29 -17.34 0.15
CA LEU A 44 10.62 -17.18 -0.43
C LEU A 44 11.55 -18.03 0.47
N GLU A 45 11.96 -19.19 -0.04
CA GLU A 45 13.02 -20.06 0.49
C GLU A 45 13.21 -20.02 2.03
N HIS A 46 12.16 -20.38 2.79
CA HIS A 46 12.15 -20.56 4.26
C HIS A 46 11.78 -19.35 5.15
N HIS A 47 11.35 -18.21 4.62
CA HIS A 47 10.83 -17.11 5.45
C HIS A 47 9.41 -16.67 5.02
N GLU A 48 8.47 -16.69 5.97
CA GLU A 48 7.19 -16.00 5.80
C GLU A 48 7.44 -14.48 5.75
N LEU A 49 6.96 -13.81 4.70
CA LEU A 49 7.02 -12.36 4.65
C LEU A 49 6.10 -11.76 5.73
N PRO A 50 6.59 -10.80 6.54
CA PRO A 50 5.75 -10.18 7.54
C PRO A 50 4.60 -9.43 6.85
N CYS A 51 3.38 -9.65 7.35
CA CYS A 51 2.25 -8.81 6.99
C CYS A 51 2.52 -7.39 7.49
N VAL A 52 2.31 -6.39 6.64
CA VAL A 52 2.58 -4.99 7.00
C VAL A 52 1.31 -4.19 7.19
N THR A 53 1.41 -3.20 8.07
CA THR A 53 0.34 -2.24 8.35
C THR A 53 0.64 -0.94 7.62
N PHE A 54 -0.32 -0.47 6.84
CA PHE A 54 -0.26 0.79 6.13
C PHE A 54 -0.86 1.89 6.99
N THR A 55 -0.14 2.99 7.15
CA THR A 55 -0.74 4.24 7.62
C THR A 55 -1.29 4.97 6.42
N VAL A 56 -2.59 5.21 6.42
CA VAL A 56 -3.32 5.98 5.41
C VAL A 56 -3.61 7.36 5.99
N THR A 57 -3.24 8.40 5.25
CA THR A 57 -3.54 9.79 5.62
C THR A 57 -4.15 10.50 4.43
N HIS A 58 -5.36 11.03 4.61
CA HIS A 58 -6.03 11.87 3.65
C HIS A 58 -5.30 13.21 3.52
N LYS A 59 -5.06 13.62 2.29
CA LYS A 59 -4.41 14.87 1.91
C LYS A 59 -5.41 15.74 1.14
N LYS A 60 -5.00 16.95 0.77
CA LYS A 60 -5.84 17.84 -0.04
C LYS A 60 -6.20 17.17 -1.38
N ASP A 61 -7.29 17.63 -1.97
CA ASP A 61 -7.76 17.19 -3.30
C ASP A 61 -8.11 15.71 -3.40
N ASP A 62 -8.67 15.12 -2.34
CA ASP A 62 -9.13 13.73 -2.27
C ASP A 62 -8.04 12.72 -2.66
N SER A 63 -6.84 12.96 -2.14
CA SER A 63 -5.67 12.12 -2.32
C SER A 63 -5.21 11.56 -0.99
N TYR A 64 -4.42 10.49 -1.02
CA TYR A 64 -3.98 9.78 0.18
C TYR A 64 -2.48 9.55 0.13
N GLU A 65 -1.80 9.85 1.24
CA GLU A 65 -0.45 9.36 1.48
C GLU A 65 -0.55 7.98 2.13
N LEU A 66 0.24 7.04 1.60
CA LEU A 66 0.38 5.68 2.14
C LEU A 66 1.79 5.53 2.70
N LYS A 67 1.91 5.08 3.96
CA LYS A 67 3.20 4.85 4.61
C LYS A 67 3.29 3.47 5.23
N ILE A 68 4.47 2.87 5.17
CA ILE A 68 4.85 1.68 5.94
C ILE A 68 6.03 2.07 6.82
N GLU A 69 5.89 1.89 8.14
CA GLU A 69 6.95 2.22 9.12
C GLU A 69 7.51 3.66 9.02
N GLY A 70 6.71 4.59 8.48
CA GLY A 70 7.08 5.99 8.29
C GLY A 70 7.58 6.33 6.89
N ASP A 71 7.97 5.32 6.10
CA ASP A 71 8.41 5.51 4.71
C ASP A 71 7.22 5.54 3.75
N SER A 72 7.26 6.48 2.80
CA SER A 72 6.22 6.66 1.80
C SER A 72 6.21 5.53 0.78
N VAL A 73 5.01 5.02 0.50
CA VAL A 73 4.78 4.02 -0.54
C VAL A 73 4.73 4.71 -1.89
N ILE A 74 5.59 4.26 -2.80
CA ILE A 74 5.76 4.82 -4.14
C ILE A 74 5.57 3.77 -5.24
N GLY A 75 5.13 4.21 -6.42
CA GLY A 75 5.09 3.39 -7.63
C GLY A 75 6.25 3.73 -8.55
N ARG A 76 7.01 2.73 -9.01
CA ARG A 76 8.14 2.94 -9.94
C ARG A 76 8.30 1.72 -10.86
N ASN A 77 8.57 1.92 -12.15
CA ASN A 77 8.85 0.82 -13.09
C ASN A 77 7.83 -0.36 -13.04
N GLY A 78 6.55 -0.07 -12.84
CA GLY A 78 5.48 -1.09 -12.74
C GLY A 78 5.40 -1.84 -11.41
N GLY A 79 6.27 -1.54 -10.45
CA GLY A 79 6.23 -2.06 -9.08
C GLY A 79 5.77 -1.02 -8.05
N VAL A 80 5.51 -1.48 -6.83
CA VAL A 80 5.18 -0.64 -5.67
C VAL A 80 6.19 -0.92 -4.56
N PHE A 81 6.72 0.13 -3.95
CA PHE A 81 7.86 0.05 -3.03
C PHE A 81 7.69 1.00 -1.85
N ALA A 82 8.46 0.78 -0.79
CA ALA A 82 8.66 1.73 0.30
C ALA A 82 10.18 1.95 0.50
N PRO A 83 10.82 2.92 -0.19
CA PRO A 83 12.23 3.19 -0.01
C PRO A 83 12.48 4.04 1.25
N PRO A 84 13.57 3.78 2.00
CA PRO A 84 13.97 4.63 3.11
C PRO A 84 14.17 6.08 2.67
N LYS A 85 13.51 7.04 3.34
CA LYS A 85 13.56 8.46 2.97
C LYS A 85 13.11 8.73 1.53
N GLY A 86 12.20 7.91 1.02
CA GLY A 86 11.53 8.13 -0.26
C GLY A 86 10.81 9.48 -0.35
N GLY A 87 10.62 9.96 -1.57
CA GLY A 87 9.74 11.10 -1.82
C GLY A 87 8.29 10.80 -1.45
N GLU A 88 7.51 11.85 -1.17
CA GLU A 88 6.06 11.74 -0.98
C GLU A 88 5.39 11.38 -2.31
N GLN A 89 4.56 10.33 -2.28
CA GLN A 89 3.66 10.00 -3.38
C GLN A 89 2.22 9.95 -2.88
N LEU A 90 1.35 10.66 -3.61
CA LEU A 90 -0.07 10.71 -3.33
C LEU A 90 -0.82 9.73 -4.23
N TRP A 91 -1.76 9.00 -3.64
CA TRP A 91 -2.56 7.96 -4.26
C TRP A 91 -4.02 8.35 -4.31
N LYS A 92 -4.71 7.95 -5.39
CA LYS A 92 -6.18 7.98 -5.46
C LYS A 92 -6.72 6.64 -5.00
N ILE A 93 -7.37 6.63 -3.85
CA ILE A 93 -8.06 5.45 -3.32
C ILE A 93 -9.54 5.61 -3.63
N MET A 94 -10.12 4.62 -4.33
CA MET A 94 -11.51 4.61 -4.74
C MET A 94 -12.25 3.47 -4.05
N TYR A 95 -13.44 3.77 -3.52
CA TYR A 95 -14.36 2.72 -3.11
C TYR A 95 -14.93 2.04 -4.35
N ARG A 96 -15.03 0.71 -4.34
CA ARG A 96 -15.65 -0.06 -5.43
C ARG A 96 -16.71 -0.99 -4.89
N GLU A 97 -17.88 -0.94 -5.50
CA GLU A 97 -18.98 -1.86 -5.27
C GLU A 97 -19.32 -2.56 -6.60
N GLY A 98 -19.04 -3.86 -6.68
CA GLY A 98 -19.09 -4.58 -7.96
C GLY A 98 -18.13 -3.99 -8.99
N ASN A 99 -18.69 -3.52 -10.12
CA ASN A 99 -17.96 -2.87 -11.23
C ASN A 99 -18.00 -1.33 -11.16
N LYS A 100 -18.68 -0.75 -10.18
CA LYS A 100 -18.76 0.71 -10.01
C LYS A 100 -17.63 1.20 -9.11
N ALA A 101 -17.06 2.35 -9.44
CA ALA A 101 -16.04 3.03 -8.66
C ALA A 101 -16.54 4.40 -8.21
N TYR A 102 -16.24 4.77 -6.98
CA TYR A 102 -16.64 6.01 -6.34
C TYR A 102 -15.40 6.66 -5.72
N THR A 103 -15.32 7.98 -5.85
CA THR A 103 -14.29 8.84 -5.23
C THR A 103 -14.85 9.56 -4.03
#